data_AF-A0A4V2X2U4-F1
#
_entry.id   AF-A0A4V2X2U4-F1
#
_cell.length_a   1.000
_cell.length_b   1.000
_cell.length_c   1.000
_cell.angle_alpha   90.00
_cell.angle_beta   90.00
_cell.angle_gamma   90.00
#
_symmetry.space_group_name_H-M   'P 1'
#
loop_
_entity.id
_entity.type
_entity.pdbx_description
1 polymer ?
#
loop_
_entity_poly.entity_id
_entity_poly.type
_entity_poly.pdbx_seq_one_letter_code
_entity_poly.pdbx_strand_id
1 'polypeptide(L)'
;MIDQEALIQRAIDPSSVKLEGTLTNPPSFGVYAIDADDGSTHYRFGSHPVRMHELEDKFGGCELEYLFLAREDAAAMTAALNRPEDEEG
;
A
#
# COMPACT_ATOMS: atom_id res chain seq x y z
N MET A 1 -3.51 -0.29 -18.95
CA MET A 1 -3.27 -0.77 -17.57
C MET A 1 -1.84 -0.43 -17.23
N ILE A 2 -1.55 0.05 -16.03
CA ILE A 2 -0.16 0.28 -15.61
C ILE A 2 0.36 -1.06 -15.10
N ASP A 3 1.48 -1.52 -15.63
CA ASP A 3 2.12 -2.77 -15.23
C ASP A 3 2.63 -2.69 -13.79
N GLN A 4 2.57 -3.82 -13.06
CA GLN A 4 3.05 -3.90 -11.68
C GLN A 4 4.51 -3.46 -11.57
N GLU A 5 5.37 -3.90 -12.48
CA GLU A 5 6.78 -3.48 -12.51
C GLU A 5 6.95 -1.95 -12.63
N ALA A 6 6.14 -1.31 -13.49
CA ALA A 6 6.16 0.13 -13.64
C ALA A 6 5.73 0.83 -12.35
N LEU A 7 4.77 0.27 -11.60
CA LEU A 7 4.38 0.78 -10.29
C LEU A 7 5.50 0.58 -9.26
N ILE A 8 6.18 -0.57 -9.24
CA ILE A 8 7.33 -0.79 -8.33
C ILE A 8 8.40 0.27 -8.53
N GLN A 9 8.70 0.65 -9.78
CA GLN A 9 9.67 1.72 -10.06
C GLN A 9 9.22 3.12 -9.61
N ARG A 10 7.91 3.34 -9.45
CA ARG A 10 7.34 4.60 -8.93
C ARG A 10 7.22 4.60 -7.41
N ALA A 11 7.37 3.44 -6.77
CA ALA A 11 7.39 3.35 -5.33
C ALA A 11 8.60 4.11 -4.79
N ILE A 12 8.38 4.82 -3.71
CA ILE A 12 9.40 5.58 -3.01
C ILE A 12 9.74 4.91 -1.69
N ASP A 13 10.94 5.17 -1.22
CA ASP A 13 11.35 4.75 0.10
C ASP A 13 10.58 5.54 1.17
N PRO A 14 10.07 4.92 2.26
CA PRO A 14 9.47 5.67 3.37
C PRO A 14 10.46 6.65 3.99
N SER A 15 11.76 6.38 3.88
CA SER A 15 12.85 7.29 4.25
C SER A 15 12.89 8.58 3.42
N SER A 16 12.29 8.58 2.22
CA SER A 16 12.24 9.74 1.31
C SER A 16 11.21 10.78 1.71
N VAL A 17 10.26 10.42 2.57
CA VAL A 17 9.26 11.34 3.11
C VAL A 17 9.51 11.58 4.59
N LYS A 18 9.25 12.80 5.06
CA LYS A 18 9.34 13.11 6.48
C LYS A 18 7.96 13.18 7.08
N LEU A 19 7.78 12.55 8.23
CA LEU A 19 6.62 12.76 9.05
C LEU A 19 6.64 14.21 9.56
N GLU A 20 5.62 14.99 9.17
CA GLU A 20 5.43 16.37 9.57
C GLU A 20 4.07 16.48 10.27
N GLY A 21 4.11 16.47 11.61
CA GLY A 21 2.89 16.40 12.42
C GLY A 21 2.25 15.01 12.35
N THR A 22 1.03 14.92 11.78
CA THR A 22 0.25 13.68 11.68
C THR A 22 0.28 13.03 10.30
N LEU A 23 0.90 13.68 9.31
CA LEU A 23 1.00 13.22 7.93
C LEU A 23 2.45 13.34 7.44
N THR A 24 2.76 12.72 6.30
CA THR A 24 4.04 12.95 5.65
C THR A 24 4.02 14.20 4.79
N ASN A 25 5.16 14.88 4.67
CA ASN A 25 5.38 15.94 3.71
C ASN A 25 6.56 15.57 2.78
N PRO A 26 6.34 15.42 1.46
CA PRO A 26 5.05 15.48 0.76
C PRO A 26 4.06 14.37 1.19
N PRO A 27 2.74 14.57 0.96
CA PRO A 27 1.73 13.56 1.29
C PRO A 27 2.00 12.28 0.52
N SER A 28 1.99 11.16 1.24
CA SER A 28 2.27 9.84 0.68
C SER A 28 1.14 8.87 0.98
N PHE A 29 1.07 7.82 0.17
CA PHE A 29 0.04 6.79 0.19
C PHE A 29 0.73 5.43 0.27
N GLY A 30 0.52 4.75 1.39
CA GLY A 30 1.05 3.41 1.62
C GLY A 30 0.09 2.35 1.09
N VAL A 31 0.65 1.26 0.58
CA VAL A 31 -0.01 -0.01 0.29
C VAL A 31 0.39 -0.97 1.39
N TYR A 32 -0.61 -1.48 2.11
CA TYR A 32 -0.41 -2.30 3.29
C TYR A 32 -0.96 -3.71 3.05
N ALA A 33 -0.17 -4.71 3.39
CA ALA A 33 -0.59 -6.10 3.46
C ALA A 33 -1.30 -6.35 4.80
N ILE A 34 -2.42 -7.06 4.74
CA ILE A 34 -3.25 -7.46 5.86
C ILE A 34 -3.43 -8.96 5.74
N ASP A 35 -2.90 -9.68 6.72
CA ASP A 35 -3.09 -11.12 6.83
C ASP A 35 -4.56 -11.39 7.22
N ALA A 36 -5.27 -12.18 6.42
CA ALA A 36 -6.60 -12.65 6.80
C ALA A 36 -6.52 -14.05 7.42
N ASP A 37 -7.46 -14.32 8.32
CA ASP A 37 -7.61 -15.60 9.03
C ASP A 37 -7.69 -16.82 8.11
N ASP A 38 -8.12 -16.63 6.86
CA ASP A 38 -8.20 -17.69 5.83
C ASP A 38 -6.84 -18.04 5.21
N GLY A 39 -5.76 -17.38 5.64
CA GLY A 39 -4.40 -17.51 5.07
C GLY A 39 -4.20 -16.73 3.77
N SER A 40 -5.17 -15.90 3.39
CA SER A 40 -5.08 -15.01 2.24
C SER A 40 -4.54 -13.64 2.65
N THR A 41 -3.63 -13.07 1.85
CA THR A 41 -3.15 -11.70 2.07
C THR A 41 -4.01 -10.71 1.29
N HIS A 42 -4.62 -9.76 2.00
CA HIS A 42 -5.35 -8.66 1.38
C HIS A 42 -4.55 -7.38 1.43
N TYR A 43 -4.50 -6.68 0.30
CA TYR A 43 -3.78 -5.42 0.22
C TYR A 43 -4.76 -4.25 0.30
N ARG A 44 -4.39 -3.20 1.05
CA ARG A 44 -5.16 -1.96 1.14
C ARG A 44 -4.25 -0.75 1.01
N PHE A 45 -4.68 0.26 0.26
CA PHE A 45 -3.98 1.54 0.21
C PHE A 45 -4.68 2.64 1.02
N GLY A 46 -3.89 3.65 1.39
CA GLY A 46 -4.39 4.92 1.88
C GLY A 46 -3.28 5.84 2.36
N SER A 47 -3.65 7.01 2.88
CA SER A 47 -2.70 8.03 3.33
C SER A 47 -1.79 7.51 4.45
N HIS A 48 -0.48 7.70 4.31
CA HIS A 48 0.50 7.26 5.30
C HIS A 48 0.84 8.41 6.29
N PRO A 49 0.98 8.12 7.60
CA PRO A 49 0.78 6.83 8.29
C PRO A 49 -0.65 6.62 8.82
N VAL A 50 -1.58 7.57 8.61
CA VAL A 50 -2.95 7.51 9.17
C VAL A 50 -3.64 6.18 8.85
N ARG A 51 -3.54 5.72 7.60
CA ARG A 51 -4.16 4.47 7.18
C ARG A 51 -3.53 3.25 7.83
N MET A 52 -2.22 3.28 8.07
CA MET A 52 -1.52 2.21 8.79
C MET A 52 -2.15 2.03 10.18
N HIS A 53 -2.28 3.13 10.93
CA HIS A 53 -2.87 3.08 12.27
C HIS A 53 -4.33 2.60 12.29
N GLU A 54 -5.14 3.01 11.32
CA GLU A 54 -6.52 2.50 11.19
C GLU A 54 -6.56 1.00 10.89
N LEU A 55 -5.60 0.48 10.12
CA LEU A 55 -5.52 -0.94 9.80
C LEU A 55 -4.98 -1.73 10.99
N GLU A 56 -3.96 -1.25 11.68
CA GLU A 56 -3.45 -1.84 12.92
C GLU A 56 -4.55 -1.92 14.00
N ASP A 57 -5.34 -0.86 14.19
CA ASP A 57 -6.47 -0.85 15.13
C ASP A 57 -7.56 -1.85 14.72
N LYS A 58 -7.86 -1.94 13.42
CA LYS A 58 -8.95 -2.78 12.91
C LYS A 58 -8.61 -4.26 12.77
N PHE A 59 -7.38 -4.58 12.36
CA PHE A 59 -6.92 -5.93 12.03
C PHE A 59 -5.87 -6.46 13.01
N GLY A 60 -5.38 -5.65 13.94
CA GLY A 60 -4.35 -6.02 14.90
C GLY A 60 -2.92 -5.87 14.38
N GLY A 61 -2.75 -5.61 13.08
CA GLY A 61 -1.47 -5.36 12.43
C GLY A 61 -1.62 -5.20 10.92
N CYS A 62 -0.67 -4.49 10.31
CA CYS A 62 -0.50 -4.44 8.87
C CYS A 62 0.97 -4.19 8.51
N GLU A 63 1.40 -4.66 7.36
CA GLU A 63 2.77 -4.46 6.88
C GLU A 63 2.79 -3.49 5.70
N LEU A 64 3.68 -2.48 5.73
CA LEU A 64 3.84 -1.54 4.62
C LEU A 64 4.70 -2.17 3.53
N GLU A 65 4.09 -2.47 2.39
CA GLU A 65 4.76 -3.08 1.24
C GLU A 65 5.33 -2.04 0.28
N TYR A 66 4.53 -1.01 -0.04
CA TYR A 66 4.91 0.03 -0.99
C TYR A 66 4.43 1.39 -0.54
N LEU A 67 5.19 2.45 -0.86
CA LEU A 67 4.81 3.82 -0.60
C LEU A 67 4.85 4.64 -1.88
N PHE A 68 3.85 5.48 -2.10
CA PHE A 68 3.71 6.30 -3.30
C PHE A 68 3.42 7.76 -2.96
N LEU A 69 3.87 8.68 -3.81
CA LEU A 69 3.45 10.08 -3.72
C LEU A 69 2.06 10.31 -4.34
N ALA A 70 1.68 9.48 -5.29
CA ALA A 70 0.39 9.57 -5.97
C ALA A 70 -0.57 8.48 -5.48
N ARG A 71 -1.81 8.88 -5.16
CA ARG A 71 -2.88 7.97 -4.78
C ARG A 71 -3.22 6.96 -5.87
N GLU A 72 -3.17 7.39 -7.14
CA GLU A 72 -3.49 6.55 -8.30
C GLU A 72 -2.53 5.37 -8.43
N ASP A 73 -1.23 5.60 -8.17
CA ASP A 73 -0.21 4.54 -8.19
C ASP A 73 -0.45 3.52 -7.06
N ALA A 74 -0.71 3.99 -5.84
CA ALA A 74 -1.03 3.12 -4.71
C ALA A 74 -2.31 2.29 -4.96
N ALA A 75 -3.33 2.91 -5.56
CA ALA A 75 -4.57 2.25 -5.92
C ALA A 75 -4.37 1.18 -7.00
N ALA A 76 -3.59 1.51 -8.04
CA ALA A 76 -3.26 0.57 -9.11
C ALA A 76 -2.43 -0.61 -8.58
N MET A 77 -1.44 -0.36 -7.72
CA MET A 77 -0.61 -1.41 -7.10
C MET A 77 -1.46 -2.34 -6.24
N THR A 78 -2.33 -1.76 -5.42
CA THR A 78 -3.27 -2.55 -4.59
C THR A 78 -4.21 -3.40 -5.45
N ALA A 79 -4.71 -2.86 -6.56
CA ALA A 79 -5.57 -3.60 -7.47
C ALA A 79 -4.81 -4.71 -8.21
N ALA A 80 -3.52 -4.51 -8.52
CA ALA A 80 -2.66 -5.53 -9.09
C ALA A 80 -2.39 -6.66 -8.09
N LEU A 81 -2.03 -6.33 -6.84
CA LEU A 81 -1.73 -7.31 -5.79
C LEU A 81 -2.95 -8.11 -5.31
N ASN A 82 -4.13 -7.49 -5.27
CA ASN A 82 -5.37 -8.21 -4.93
C ASN A 82 -5.98 -8.95 -6.13
N ARG A 83 -5.38 -8.85 -7.33
CA ARG A 83 -5.84 -9.66 -8.45
C ARG A 83 -5.46 -11.11 -8.14
N PRO A 84 -6.38 -12.07 -8.20
CA PRO A 84 -6.01 -13.48 -8.08
C PRO A 84 -4.99 -13.81 -9.18
N GLU A 85 -3.94 -14.57 -8.85
CA GLU A 85 -2.94 -15.06 -9.81
C GLU A 85 -3.53 -16.06 -10.85
N ASP A 86 -4.85 -16.21 -10.93
CA ASP A 86 -5.52 -17.01 -11.93
C ASP A 86 -5.72 -16.21 -13.23
N GLU A 87 -4.73 -16.24 -14.13
CA GLU A 87 -4.94 -16.39 -15.58
C GLU A 87 -3.61 -16.75 -16.28
N GLU A 88 -2.92 -17.81 -15.83
CA GLU A 88 -2.22 -18.72 -16.77
C GLU A 88 -3.16 -19.90 -17.06
N GLY A 89 -3.96 -19.75 -18.12
CA GLY A 89 -4.82 -20.80 -18.68
C GLY A 89 -4.67 -20.89 -20.19
#